data_AF-A0A7V7L9P6-F1
#
_entry.id   AF-A0A7V7L9P6-F1
#
_cell.length_a   1.000
_cell.length_b   1.000
_cell.length_c   1.000
_cell.angle_alpha   90.00
_cell.angle_beta   90.00
_cell.angle_gamma   90.00
#
_symmetry.space_group_name_H-M   'P 1'
#
loop_
_entity.id
_entity.type
_entity.pdbx_description
1 polymer ?
#
loop_
_entity_poly.entity_id
_entity_poly.type
_entity_poly.pdbx_seq_one_letter_code
_entity_poly.pdbx_strand_id
1 'polypeptide(L)'
;MGAWGVAILSDDIAEEIKLLYKDLLGNDYSNEEASRIVIEGYQHELDDEELIVFWLVFSSVQWKLGRLQENVKQEALQIIESGADLACWEEEPKLQKKREVVLNKLREQLNSPQPEAKKVPKRFIANTSLKVGDAVSYKLVSGNYIILKIIEIVEEWHGDRYPLFEMCDWEGKEIPSKEEIDQLELKIKIYEGGKQEVVKLAIYPAGKRDSKLKRIQVVAEDVKVVLDIGSPYTILCWKDFDDYVNTL
;
A
#
# COMPACT_ATOMS: atom_id res chain seq x y z
N MET A 1 16.21 -13.48 6.40
CA MET A 1 16.44 -12.05 6.68
C MET A 1 16.44 -11.34 5.34
N GLY A 2 15.50 -10.42 5.13
CA GLY A 2 15.39 -9.68 3.86
C GLY A 2 16.68 -8.91 3.58
N ALA A 3 17.00 -8.69 2.31
CA ALA A 3 18.16 -7.89 1.94
C ALA A 3 17.89 -6.43 2.32
N TRP A 4 18.44 -5.98 3.45
CA TRP A 4 18.34 -4.57 3.87
C TRP A 4 19.00 -3.69 2.83
N GLY A 5 18.29 -2.66 2.37
CA GLY A 5 18.86 -1.73 1.42
C GLY A 5 19.83 -0.77 2.12
N VAL A 6 20.84 -0.30 1.38
CA VAL A 6 21.82 0.65 1.95
C VAL A 6 21.21 2.05 2.19
N ALA A 7 20.07 2.35 1.56
CA ALA A 7 19.42 3.65 1.69
C ALA A 7 18.72 3.81 3.05
N ILE A 8 18.45 5.03 3.48
CA ILE A 8 17.65 5.27 4.71
C ILE A 8 16.19 4.84 4.51
N LEU A 9 15.65 4.92 3.29
CA LEU A 9 14.24 4.66 2.99
C LEU A 9 14.05 3.47 2.04
N SER A 10 14.83 2.41 2.21
CA SER A 10 14.74 1.22 1.34
C SER A 10 13.80 0.14 1.86
N ASP A 11 13.37 0.24 3.11
CA ASP A 11 12.82 -0.89 3.85
C ASP A 11 11.32 -0.70 4.08
N ASP A 12 10.58 -1.81 4.19
CA ASP A 12 9.12 -1.79 4.34
C ASP A 12 8.69 -0.96 5.57
N ILE A 13 9.43 -1.11 6.67
CA ILE A 13 9.29 -0.31 7.91
C ILE A 13 9.38 1.20 7.61
N ALA A 14 10.22 1.63 6.67
CA ALA A 14 10.39 3.04 6.36
C ALA A 14 9.17 3.66 5.67
N GLU A 15 8.49 2.89 4.81
CA GLU A 15 7.24 3.32 4.22
C GLU A 15 6.09 3.29 5.24
N GLU A 16 6.06 2.33 6.16
CA GLU A 16 5.08 2.28 7.25
C GLU A 16 5.19 3.48 8.20
N ILE A 17 6.40 3.79 8.71
CA ILE A 17 6.65 4.97 9.58
C ILE A 17 6.19 6.25 8.88
N LYS A 18 6.56 6.39 7.60
CA LYS A 18 6.19 7.56 6.79
C LYS A 18 4.69 7.66 6.58
N LEU A 19 4.01 6.54 6.33
CA LEU A 19 2.56 6.49 6.15
C LEU A 19 1.84 6.87 7.44
N LEU A 20 2.18 6.21 8.56
CA LEU A 20 1.56 6.44 9.86
C LEU A 20 1.71 7.90 10.30
N TYR A 21 2.93 8.44 10.26
CA TYR A 21 3.19 9.82 10.66
C TYR A 21 2.44 10.83 9.78
N LYS A 22 2.40 10.61 8.46
CA LYS A 22 1.62 11.46 7.55
C LYS A 22 0.12 11.38 7.78
N ASP A 23 -0.40 10.19 8.07
CA ASP A 23 -1.82 10.01 8.35
C ASP A 23 -2.22 10.73 9.63
N LEU A 24 -1.40 10.67 10.69
CA LEU A 24 -1.62 11.45 11.92
C LEU A 24 -1.65 12.96 11.61
N LEU A 25 -0.63 13.48 10.94
CA LEU A 25 -0.60 14.89 10.54
C LEU A 25 -1.78 15.29 9.64
N GLY A 26 -2.20 14.41 8.73
CA GLY A 26 -3.35 14.61 7.86
C GLY A 26 -4.69 14.54 8.59
N ASN A 27 -4.74 13.95 9.79
CA ASN A 27 -5.89 13.91 10.68
C ASN A 27 -5.83 15.00 11.77
N ASP A 28 -5.12 16.10 11.50
CA ASP A 28 -5.03 17.29 12.35
C ASP A 28 -4.35 17.08 13.72
N TYR A 29 -3.61 15.99 13.90
CA TYR A 29 -2.73 15.84 15.06
C TYR A 29 -1.58 16.85 14.98
N SER A 30 -1.18 17.39 16.14
CA SER A 30 0.02 18.23 16.22
C SER A 30 1.28 17.43 15.87
N ASN A 31 2.37 18.14 15.58
CA ASN A 31 3.65 17.51 15.30
C ASN A 31 4.13 16.65 16.49
N GLU A 32 3.91 17.16 17.69
CA GLU A 32 4.28 16.55 18.95
C GLU A 32 3.46 15.31 19.26
N GLU A 33 2.14 15.36 19.08
CA GLU A 33 1.27 14.21 19.28
C GLU A 33 1.54 13.12 18.25
N ALA A 34 1.66 13.50 16.97
CA ALA A 34 1.95 12.55 15.90
C ALA A 34 3.28 11.85 16.14
N SER A 35 4.31 12.58 16.57
CA SER A 35 5.63 12.00 16.84
C SER A 35 5.61 11.08 18.04
N ARG A 36 4.94 11.47 19.12
CA ARG A 36 4.79 10.63 20.32
C ARG A 36 4.09 9.31 19.99
N ILE A 37 2.99 9.33 19.23
CA ILE A 37 2.26 8.11 18.85
C ILE A 37 3.14 7.17 18.03
N VAL A 38 3.88 7.70 17.05
CA VAL A 38 4.77 6.88 16.21
C VAL A 38 5.90 6.27 17.05
N ILE A 39 6.53 7.06 17.93
CA ILE A 39 7.61 6.59 18.80
C ILE A 39 7.09 5.50 19.77
N GLU A 40 5.97 5.73 20.45
CA GLU A 40 5.38 4.77 21.39
C GLU A 40 4.97 3.46 20.69
N GLY A 41 4.49 3.53 19.45
CA GLY A 41 4.11 2.34 18.67
C GLY A 41 5.30 1.44 18.34
N TYR A 42 6.41 2.01 17.87
CA TYR A 42 7.56 1.22 17.41
C TYR A 42 8.54 0.85 18.55
N GLN A 43 8.61 1.62 19.63
CA GLN A 43 9.55 1.36 20.74
C GLN A 43 9.36 -0.01 21.42
N HIS A 44 8.16 -0.59 21.34
CA HIS A 44 7.86 -1.88 21.97
C HIS A 44 7.80 -3.05 20.99
N GLU A 45 7.77 -2.76 19.70
CA GLU A 45 7.63 -3.76 18.63
C GLU A 45 8.97 -4.11 17.99
N LEU A 46 9.90 -3.14 17.94
CA LEU A 46 11.20 -3.28 17.28
C LEU A 46 12.29 -3.79 18.23
N ASP A 47 13.21 -4.58 17.69
CA ASP A 47 14.46 -4.88 18.37
C ASP A 47 15.46 -3.70 18.32
N ASP A 48 16.62 -3.86 18.96
CA ASP A 48 17.62 -2.79 19.06
C ASP A 48 18.17 -2.35 17.68
N GLU A 49 18.32 -3.28 16.73
CA GLU A 49 18.83 -2.99 15.38
C GLU A 49 17.76 -2.28 14.54
N GLU A 50 16.51 -2.74 14.65
CA GLU A 50 15.36 -2.11 14.00
C GLU A 50 15.08 -0.71 14.57
N LEU A 51 15.27 -0.51 15.88
CA LEU A 51 15.10 0.79 16.53
C LEU A 51 16.14 1.80 16.04
N ILE A 52 17.36 1.36 15.76
CA ILE A 52 18.39 2.19 15.11
C ILE A 52 17.89 2.67 13.74
N VAL A 53 17.37 1.76 12.91
CA VAL A 53 16.83 2.10 11.59
C VAL A 53 15.64 3.06 11.72
N PHE A 54 14.74 2.82 12.69
CA PHE A 54 13.59 3.67 12.98
C PHE A 54 14.00 5.13 13.20
N TRP A 55 14.97 5.41 14.06
CA TRP A 55 15.39 6.80 14.34
C TRP A 55 16.00 7.50 13.12
N LEU A 56 16.79 6.78 12.32
CA LEU A 56 17.37 7.31 11.09
C LEU A 56 16.31 7.62 10.03
N VAL A 57 15.34 6.71 9.85
CA VAL A 57 14.17 6.91 8.98
C VAL A 57 13.35 8.10 9.46
N PHE A 58 12.96 8.09 10.73
CA PHE A 58 11.98 9.01 11.26
C PHE A 58 12.51 10.45 11.27
N SER A 59 13.77 10.64 11.65
CA SER A 59 14.45 11.95 11.54
C SER A 59 14.49 12.45 10.09
N SER A 60 14.79 11.57 9.12
CA SER A 60 14.78 11.90 7.70
C SER A 60 13.39 12.30 7.20
N VAL A 61 12.34 11.57 7.60
CA VAL A 61 10.95 11.85 7.24
C VAL A 61 10.49 13.19 7.81
N GLN A 62 10.74 13.45 9.09
CA GLN A 62 10.35 14.70 9.73
C GLN A 62 11.07 15.90 9.12
N TRP A 63 12.38 15.80 8.89
CA TRP A 63 13.15 16.87 8.23
C TRP A 63 12.60 17.16 6.83
N LYS A 64 12.32 16.12 6.02
CA LYS A 64 11.73 16.30 4.68
C LYS A 64 10.35 16.97 4.70
N LEU A 65 9.64 16.90 5.81
CA LEU A 65 8.35 17.57 6.02
C LEU A 65 8.48 18.94 6.70
N GLY A 66 9.69 19.37 7.07
CA GLY A 66 9.94 20.63 7.78
C GLY A 66 9.43 20.61 9.22
N ARG A 67 9.45 19.44 9.86
CA ARG A 67 8.82 19.16 11.17
C ARG A 67 9.73 18.39 12.14
N LEU A 68 11.02 18.29 11.84
CA LEU A 68 12.03 17.64 12.69
C LEU A 68 12.01 18.22 14.11
N GLN A 69 11.76 17.33 15.06
CA GLN A 69 11.83 17.62 16.47
C GLN A 69 13.24 17.35 17.02
N GLU A 70 13.62 18.11 18.03
CA GLU A 70 14.99 18.10 18.56
C GLU A 70 15.35 16.75 19.20
N ASN A 71 14.43 16.10 19.92
CA ASN A 71 14.65 14.77 20.48
C ASN A 71 14.91 13.73 19.38
N VAL A 72 14.11 13.73 18.31
CA VAL A 72 14.27 12.82 17.17
C VAL A 72 15.60 13.06 16.44
N LYS A 73 15.99 14.33 16.31
CA LYS A 73 17.28 14.72 15.75
C LYS A 73 18.44 14.18 16.59
N GLN A 74 18.38 14.34 17.91
CA GLN A 74 19.45 13.94 18.83
C GLN A 74 19.69 12.42 18.79
N GLU A 75 18.63 11.62 18.83
CA GLU A 75 18.72 10.16 18.72
C GLU A 75 19.43 9.74 17.42
N ALA A 76 18.99 10.29 16.28
CA ALA A 76 19.58 9.97 14.99
C ALA A 76 21.07 10.39 14.90
N LEU A 77 21.43 11.56 15.44
CA LEU A 77 22.82 12.00 15.46
C LEU A 77 23.69 11.14 16.37
N GLN A 78 23.19 10.74 17.54
CA GLN A 78 23.90 9.85 18.46
C GLN A 78 24.18 8.48 17.83
N ILE A 79 23.21 7.93 17.09
CA ILE A 79 23.38 6.70 16.32
C ILE A 79 24.47 6.85 15.26
N ILE A 80 24.46 7.95 14.51
CA ILE A 80 25.46 8.21 13.46
C ILE A 80 26.87 8.38 14.07
N GLU A 81 26.97 9.10 15.18
CA GLU A 81 28.25 9.39 15.84
C GLU A 81 28.85 8.17 16.54
N SER A 82 28.02 7.34 17.16
CA SER A 82 28.46 6.09 17.80
C SER A 82 28.87 5.02 16.79
N GLY A 83 28.41 5.12 15.54
CA GLY A 83 28.64 4.10 14.51
C GLY A 83 27.80 2.84 14.70
N ALA A 84 26.77 2.88 15.56
CA ALA A 84 25.93 1.72 15.89
C ALA A 84 25.30 1.10 14.62
N ASP A 85 24.76 1.93 13.71
CA ASP A 85 24.21 1.44 12.43
C ASP A 85 25.26 0.78 11.53
N LEU A 86 26.52 1.26 11.54
CA LEU A 86 27.58 0.69 10.70
C LEU A 86 28.09 -0.66 11.17
N ALA A 87 27.93 -0.99 12.46
CA ALA A 87 28.31 -2.27 13.03
C ALA A 87 27.53 -3.42 12.37
N CYS A 88 26.25 -3.20 12.01
CA CYS A 88 25.41 -4.17 11.31
C CYS A 88 25.92 -4.53 9.89
N TRP A 89 26.87 -3.77 9.33
CA TRP A 89 27.39 -3.96 7.97
C TRP A 89 28.84 -4.45 7.94
N GLU A 90 29.45 -4.78 9.08
CA GLU A 90 30.87 -5.15 9.17
C GLU A 90 31.24 -6.35 8.26
N GLU A 91 30.33 -7.31 8.10
CA GLU A 91 30.52 -8.47 7.23
C GLU A 91 30.49 -8.13 5.73
N GLU A 92 30.04 -6.93 5.37
CA GLU A 92 29.93 -6.45 3.98
C GLU A 92 30.66 -5.11 3.76
N PRO A 93 32.02 -5.08 3.75
CA PRO A 93 32.80 -3.83 3.74
C PRO A 93 32.48 -2.87 2.59
N LYS A 94 32.04 -3.41 1.44
CA LYS A 94 31.62 -2.58 0.29
C LYS A 94 30.28 -1.89 0.54
N LEU A 95 29.34 -2.56 1.20
CA LEU A 95 28.04 -1.98 1.56
C LEU A 95 28.18 -1.06 2.76
N GLN A 96 28.98 -1.41 3.75
CA GLN A 96 29.31 -0.56 4.90
C GLN A 96 29.83 0.82 4.45
N LYS A 97 30.80 0.88 3.52
CA LYS A 97 31.30 2.14 2.98
C LYS A 97 30.21 2.96 2.27
N LYS A 98 29.28 2.30 1.59
CA LYS A 98 28.13 2.99 0.98
C LYS A 98 27.17 3.51 2.05
N ARG A 99 26.94 2.73 3.11
CA ARG A 99 26.09 3.12 4.24
C ARG A 99 26.67 4.32 4.97
N GLU A 100 27.98 4.34 5.21
CA GLU A 100 28.68 5.48 5.80
C GLU A 100 28.45 6.78 5.02
N VAL A 101 28.53 6.73 3.67
CA VAL A 101 28.21 7.89 2.83
C VAL A 101 26.76 8.34 2.98
N VAL A 102 25.82 7.39 3.11
CA VAL A 102 24.40 7.68 3.33
C VAL A 102 24.16 8.34 4.70
N LEU A 103 24.76 7.80 5.77
CA LEU A 103 24.68 8.37 7.12
C LEU A 103 25.30 9.77 7.19
N ASN A 104 26.44 9.98 6.52
CA ASN A 104 27.08 11.30 6.44
C ASN A 104 26.17 12.34 5.79
N LYS A 105 25.48 11.98 4.69
CA LYS A 105 24.48 12.84 4.07
C LYS A 105 23.29 13.12 4.98
N LEU A 106 22.81 12.12 5.71
CA LEU A 106 21.73 12.32 6.68
C LEU A 106 22.17 13.27 7.80
N ARG A 107 23.38 13.11 8.36
CA ARG A 107 23.93 14.01 9.36
C ARG A 107 24.03 15.45 8.86
N GLU A 108 24.53 15.67 7.64
CA GLU A 108 24.57 16.99 7.01
C GLU A 108 23.15 17.56 6.86
N GLN A 109 22.20 16.74 6.41
CA GLN A 109 20.80 17.11 6.27
C GLN A 109 20.20 17.56 7.62
N LEU A 110 20.34 16.75 8.68
CA LEU A 110 19.78 17.05 10.01
C LEU A 110 20.40 18.30 10.67
N ASN A 111 21.63 18.67 10.30
CA ASN A 111 22.31 19.88 10.77
C ASN A 111 22.09 21.11 9.88
N SER A 112 21.55 20.93 8.69
CA SER A 112 21.18 22.05 7.82
C SER A 112 19.92 22.76 8.33
N PRO A 113 19.68 24.02 7.92
CA PRO A 113 18.42 24.70 8.19
C PRO A 113 17.23 23.84 7.74
N GLN A 114 16.31 23.62 8.67
CA GLN A 114 15.10 22.86 8.40
C GLN A 114 14.27 23.56 7.30
N PRO A 115 13.73 22.81 6.31
CA PRO A 115 12.84 23.38 5.31
C PRO A 115 11.53 23.86 5.95
N GLU A 116 10.79 24.70 5.22
CA GLU A 116 9.48 25.14 5.66
C GLU A 116 8.52 23.96 5.89
N ALA A 117 7.72 24.06 6.95
CA ALA A 117 6.77 23.03 7.34
C ALA A 117 5.75 22.79 6.22
N LYS A 118 5.74 21.58 5.68
CA LYS A 118 4.83 21.20 4.61
C LYS A 118 3.44 20.94 5.17
N LYS A 119 2.42 21.35 4.41
CA LYS A 119 1.04 20.92 4.64
C LYS A 119 0.92 19.45 4.25
N VAL A 120 0.47 18.63 5.19
CA VAL A 120 0.16 17.21 4.93
C VAL A 120 -1.36 17.08 4.81
N PRO A 121 -1.89 16.81 3.60
CA PRO A 121 -3.32 16.63 3.44
C PRO A 121 -3.76 15.29 4.04
N LYS A 122 -5.00 15.23 4.54
CA LYS A 122 -5.64 13.97 4.89
C LYS A 122 -5.59 13.01 3.70
N ARG A 123 -5.01 11.83 3.91
CA ARG A 123 -5.00 10.75 2.92
C ARG A 123 -6.42 10.34 2.59
N PHE A 124 -6.64 9.95 1.33
CA PHE A 124 -7.87 9.28 0.96
C PHE A 124 -7.76 7.80 1.36
N ILE A 125 -8.71 7.34 2.17
CA ILE A 125 -8.85 5.93 2.53
C ILE A 125 -9.95 5.35 1.64
N ALA A 126 -9.59 4.35 0.83
CA ALA A 126 -10.53 3.58 0.06
C ALA A 126 -11.49 2.85 1.01
N ASN A 127 -12.76 2.88 0.66
CA ASN A 127 -13.77 2.11 1.37
C ASN A 127 -14.81 1.63 0.35
N THR A 128 -15.42 0.49 0.63
CA THR A 128 -16.43 -0.13 -0.21
C THR A 128 -17.68 -0.45 0.61
N SER A 129 -18.85 -0.27 -0.01
CA SER A 129 -20.13 -0.73 0.53
C SER A 129 -20.50 -2.12 0.04
N LEU A 130 -19.73 -2.68 -0.91
CA LEU A 130 -19.90 -4.04 -1.43
C LEU A 130 -19.57 -5.06 -0.35
N LYS A 131 -20.20 -6.23 -0.45
CA LYS A 131 -20.06 -7.34 0.49
C LYS A 131 -19.64 -8.61 -0.23
N VAL A 132 -19.06 -9.53 0.53
CA VAL A 132 -18.80 -10.89 0.04
C VAL A 132 -20.11 -11.54 -0.39
N GLY A 133 -20.12 -12.17 -1.56
CA GLY A 133 -21.31 -12.76 -2.16
C GLY A 133 -22.13 -11.79 -3.02
N ASP A 134 -21.76 -10.51 -3.12
CA ASP A 134 -22.32 -9.63 -4.13
C ASP A 134 -21.78 -10.02 -5.52
N ALA A 135 -22.60 -9.85 -6.56
CA ALA A 135 -22.16 -9.79 -7.95
C ALA A 135 -22.39 -8.39 -8.50
N VAL A 136 -21.37 -7.84 -9.15
CA VAL A 136 -21.45 -6.54 -9.81
C VAL A 136 -21.29 -6.68 -11.32
N SER A 137 -22.06 -5.87 -12.05
CA SER A 137 -21.76 -5.60 -13.45
C SER A 137 -20.77 -4.45 -13.55
N TYR A 138 -19.85 -4.53 -14.50
CA TYR A 138 -18.99 -3.41 -14.89
C TYR A 138 -19.22 -3.09 -16.37
N LYS A 139 -19.57 -1.84 -16.68
CA LYS A 139 -19.77 -1.38 -18.06
C LYS A 139 -18.44 -1.02 -18.74
N LEU A 140 -18.03 -1.81 -19.72
CA LEU A 140 -16.85 -1.56 -20.56
C LEU A 140 -17.04 -0.32 -21.44
N VAL A 141 -15.92 0.19 -21.98
CA VAL A 141 -15.93 1.30 -22.96
C VAL A 141 -16.70 0.93 -24.23
N SER A 142 -16.72 -0.34 -24.62
CA SER A 142 -17.53 -0.87 -25.72
C SER A 142 -19.05 -0.72 -25.50
N GLY A 143 -19.47 -0.50 -24.24
CA GLY A 143 -20.86 -0.48 -23.83
C GLY A 143 -21.41 -1.83 -23.38
N ASN A 144 -20.66 -2.91 -23.60
CA ASN A 144 -20.96 -4.22 -23.03
C ASN A 144 -20.66 -4.25 -21.52
N TYR A 145 -21.21 -5.24 -20.85
CA TYR A 145 -21.02 -5.52 -19.44
C TYR A 145 -20.20 -6.78 -19.26
N ILE A 146 -19.42 -6.82 -18.18
CA ILE A 146 -18.83 -8.04 -17.62
C ILE A 146 -19.35 -8.23 -16.20
N ILE A 147 -19.25 -9.45 -15.67
CA ILE A 147 -19.65 -9.79 -14.31
C ILE A 147 -18.42 -10.09 -13.45
N LEU A 148 -18.39 -9.48 -12.26
CA LEU A 148 -17.40 -9.72 -11.22
C LEU A 148 -18.13 -10.14 -9.95
N LYS A 149 -17.69 -11.23 -9.30
CA LYS A 149 -18.25 -11.71 -8.04
C LYS A 149 -17.29 -11.41 -6.90
N ILE A 150 -17.80 -10.85 -5.80
CA ILE A 150 -16.97 -10.49 -4.66
C ILE A 150 -16.74 -11.73 -3.79
N ILE A 151 -15.48 -12.12 -3.64
CA ILE A 151 -15.07 -13.29 -2.85
C ILE A 151 -14.49 -12.90 -1.48
N GLU A 152 -13.97 -11.68 -1.35
CA GLU A 152 -13.43 -11.15 -0.08
C GLU A 152 -13.48 -9.61 -0.10
N ILE A 153 -13.46 -9.00 1.09
CA ILE A 153 -13.09 -7.59 1.26
C ILE A 153 -11.69 -7.55 1.85
N VAL A 154 -10.72 -7.09 1.07
CA VAL A 154 -9.36 -6.86 1.56
C VAL A 154 -9.40 -5.65 2.49
N GLU A 155 -8.89 -5.82 3.71
CA GLU A 155 -8.73 -4.76 4.70
C GLU A 155 -7.25 -4.58 5.01
N GLU A 156 -6.70 -3.45 4.60
CA GLU A 156 -5.31 -3.10 4.89
C GLU A 156 -5.18 -2.59 6.32
N TRP A 157 -4.03 -2.82 6.95
CA TRP A 157 -3.73 -2.34 8.31
C TRP A 157 -3.87 -0.81 8.44
N HIS A 158 -3.63 -0.09 7.35
CA HIS A 158 -3.77 1.37 7.27
C HIS A 158 -5.18 1.82 6.85
N GLY A 159 -6.17 0.93 6.91
CA GLY A 159 -7.60 1.24 6.86
C GLY A 159 -8.26 1.21 5.47
N ASP A 160 -7.50 1.00 4.39
CA ASP A 160 -8.10 0.86 3.06
C ASP A 160 -8.89 -0.44 2.97
N ARG A 161 -10.10 -0.35 2.43
CA ARG A 161 -11.00 -1.48 2.24
C ARG A 161 -11.48 -1.54 0.80
N TYR A 162 -11.24 -2.67 0.14
CA TYR A 162 -11.62 -2.85 -1.25
C TYR A 162 -11.94 -4.31 -1.58
N PRO A 163 -12.86 -4.54 -2.53
CA PRO A 163 -13.29 -5.90 -2.89
C PRO A 163 -12.21 -6.66 -3.67
N LEU A 164 -12.16 -7.95 -3.39
CA LEU A 164 -11.48 -8.98 -4.16
C LEU A 164 -12.53 -9.71 -5.00
N PHE A 165 -12.27 -9.80 -6.30
CA PHE A 165 -13.20 -10.36 -7.28
C PHE A 165 -12.67 -11.64 -7.90
N GLU A 166 -13.57 -12.56 -8.21
CA GLU A 166 -13.40 -13.50 -9.33
C GLU A 166 -14.14 -12.95 -10.55
N MET A 167 -13.48 -12.97 -11.72
CA MET A 167 -14.07 -12.49 -12.97
C MET A 167 -14.76 -13.64 -13.71
N CYS A 168 -16.01 -13.44 -14.15
CA CYS A 168 -16.71 -14.42 -14.98
C CYS A 168 -16.24 -14.35 -16.44
N ASP A 169 -16.19 -15.48 -17.14
CA ASP A 169 -15.97 -15.54 -18.59
C ASP A 169 -17.25 -15.21 -19.35
N TRP A 170 -17.70 -13.97 -19.19
CA TRP A 170 -18.92 -13.47 -19.81
C TRP A 170 -18.79 -11.99 -20.16
N GLU A 171 -19.17 -11.66 -21.38
CA GLU A 171 -19.34 -10.28 -21.84
C GLU A 171 -20.64 -10.18 -22.65
N GLY A 172 -21.51 -9.22 -22.32
CA GLY A 172 -22.80 -9.09 -23.00
C GLY A 172 -23.50 -7.75 -22.78
N LYS A 173 -24.59 -7.53 -23.51
CA LYS A 173 -25.38 -6.28 -23.41
C LYS A 173 -26.48 -6.34 -22.36
N GLU A 174 -27.01 -7.53 -22.12
CA GLU A 174 -28.08 -7.78 -21.17
C GLU A 174 -27.49 -8.51 -19.97
N ILE A 175 -27.69 -7.95 -18.77
CA ILE A 175 -27.12 -8.48 -17.54
C ILE A 175 -27.86 -9.80 -17.20
N PRO A 176 -27.15 -10.92 -16.97
CA PRO A 176 -27.78 -12.20 -16.67
C PRO A 176 -28.52 -12.19 -15.33
N SER A 177 -29.47 -13.11 -15.13
CA SER A 177 -30.12 -13.31 -13.84
C SER A 177 -29.15 -13.85 -12.79
N LYS A 178 -29.54 -13.86 -11.52
CA LYS A 178 -28.74 -14.45 -10.44
C LYS A 178 -28.42 -15.93 -10.73
N GLU A 179 -29.42 -16.71 -11.11
CA GLU A 179 -29.27 -18.14 -11.39
C GLU A 179 -28.30 -18.39 -12.56
N GLU A 180 -28.33 -17.52 -13.57
CA GLU A 180 -27.37 -17.56 -14.68
C GLU A 180 -25.96 -17.19 -14.22
N ILE A 181 -25.82 -16.13 -13.41
CA ILE A 181 -24.56 -15.69 -12.81
C ILE A 181 -23.92 -16.83 -11.98
N ASP A 182 -24.72 -17.59 -11.22
CA ASP A 182 -24.24 -18.72 -10.40
C ASP A 182 -23.63 -19.86 -11.23
N GLN A 183 -23.97 -19.96 -12.52
CA GLN A 183 -23.48 -20.99 -13.43
C GLN A 183 -22.38 -20.49 -14.38
N LEU A 184 -22.04 -19.19 -14.37
CA LEU A 184 -20.99 -18.66 -15.23
C LEU A 184 -19.62 -19.29 -14.89
N GLU A 185 -18.91 -19.70 -15.93
CA GLU A 185 -17.51 -20.08 -15.84
C GLU A 185 -16.64 -18.86 -15.50
N LEU A 186 -15.43 -19.10 -14.97
CA LEU A 186 -14.51 -18.05 -14.58
C LEU A 186 -13.52 -17.74 -15.71
N LYS A 187 -13.15 -16.47 -15.82
CA LYS A 187 -12.19 -15.99 -16.81
C LYS A 187 -10.79 -16.54 -16.50
N ILE A 188 -10.14 -17.10 -17.51
CA ILE A 188 -8.78 -17.64 -17.42
C ILE A 188 -7.83 -16.74 -18.22
N LYS A 189 -6.73 -16.33 -17.60
CA LYS A 189 -5.61 -15.65 -18.26
C LYS A 189 -4.56 -16.69 -18.67
N ILE A 190 -4.06 -16.56 -19.89
CA ILE A 190 -3.00 -17.42 -20.44
C ILE A 190 -1.70 -16.61 -20.56
N TYR A 191 -0.66 -17.06 -19.88
CA TYR A 191 0.66 -16.41 -19.91
C TYR A 191 1.56 -17.00 -20.99
N GLU A 192 2.61 -16.26 -21.35
CA GLU A 192 3.71 -16.78 -22.16
C GLU A 192 4.28 -18.06 -21.53
N GLY A 193 4.37 -19.13 -22.32
CA GLY A 193 4.73 -20.47 -21.84
C GLY A 193 3.54 -21.37 -21.47
N GLY A 194 2.30 -20.92 -21.65
CA GLY A 194 1.10 -21.77 -21.55
C GLY A 194 0.56 -21.95 -20.13
N LYS A 195 1.11 -21.22 -19.15
CA LYS A 195 0.56 -21.18 -17.79
C LYS A 195 -0.84 -20.55 -17.85
N GLN A 196 -1.81 -21.18 -17.19
CA GLN A 196 -3.18 -20.70 -17.08
C GLN A 196 -3.49 -20.36 -15.63
N GLU A 197 -4.12 -19.22 -15.39
CA GLU A 197 -4.61 -18.83 -14.07
C GLU A 197 -6.00 -18.22 -14.17
N VAL A 198 -6.86 -18.54 -13.21
CA VAL A 198 -8.16 -17.87 -13.09
C VAL A 198 -7.93 -16.43 -12.66
N VAL A 199 -8.69 -15.51 -13.26
CA VAL A 199 -8.55 -14.07 -13.01
C VAL A 199 -9.17 -13.70 -11.68
N LYS A 200 -8.29 -13.45 -10.70
CA LYS A 200 -8.62 -12.94 -9.37
C LYS A 200 -8.07 -11.52 -9.19
N LEU A 201 -8.92 -10.57 -8.79
CA LEU A 201 -8.62 -9.14 -8.87
C LEU A 201 -8.99 -8.39 -7.58
N ALA A 202 -8.03 -7.79 -6.92
CA ALA A 202 -8.26 -6.77 -5.91
C ALA A 202 -8.30 -5.41 -6.60
N ILE A 203 -9.45 -4.73 -6.58
CA ILE A 203 -9.61 -3.45 -7.29
C ILE A 203 -9.99 -2.32 -6.34
N TYR A 204 -9.11 -1.32 -6.22
CA TYR A 204 -9.30 -0.16 -5.36
C TYR A 204 -9.52 1.13 -6.16
N PRO A 205 -10.26 2.11 -5.62
CA PRO A 205 -10.45 3.41 -6.27
C PRO A 205 -9.20 4.29 -6.18
N ALA A 206 -8.91 5.06 -7.23
CA ALA A 206 -7.77 6.00 -7.26
C ALA A 206 -7.90 7.18 -6.28
N GLY A 207 -9.12 7.46 -5.83
CA GLY A 207 -9.47 8.63 -5.03
C GLY A 207 -10.97 8.85 -4.90
N LYS A 208 -11.38 9.85 -4.12
CA LYS A 208 -12.80 10.20 -3.86
C LYS A 208 -13.64 10.44 -5.12
N ARG A 209 -13.00 10.81 -6.24
CA ARG A 209 -13.66 11.18 -7.49
C ARG A 209 -13.43 10.14 -8.59
N ASP A 210 -13.11 8.91 -8.24
CA ASP A 210 -12.92 7.87 -9.23
C ASP A 210 -14.22 7.63 -10.00
N SER A 211 -14.25 8.12 -11.24
CA SER A 211 -15.42 8.08 -12.11
C SER A 211 -15.80 6.67 -12.53
N LYS A 212 -14.87 5.71 -12.44
CA LYS A 212 -15.09 4.32 -12.85
C LYS A 212 -16.05 3.59 -11.92
N LEU A 213 -16.15 4.01 -10.66
CA LEU A 213 -17.15 3.51 -9.72
C LEU A 213 -18.59 3.72 -10.21
N LYS A 214 -18.84 4.72 -11.07
CA LYS A 214 -20.17 4.95 -11.69
C LYS A 214 -20.55 3.91 -12.74
N ARG A 215 -19.59 3.08 -13.18
CA ARG A 215 -19.81 2.00 -14.16
C ARG A 215 -20.09 0.66 -13.49
N ILE A 216 -20.11 0.64 -12.16
CA ILE A 216 -20.34 -0.54 -11.34
C ILE A 216 -21.76 -0.49 -10.79
N GLN A 217 -22.46 -1.61 -10.88
CA GLN A 217 -23.77 -1.78 -10.26
C GLN A 217 -23.87 -3.18 -9.66
N VAL A 218 -24.36 -3.28 -8.42
CA VAL A 218 -24.74 -4.57 -7.82
C VAL A 218 -25.95 -5.12 -8.58
N VAL A 219 -25.84 -6.34 -9.10
CA VAL A 219 -26.85 -6.99 -9.94
C VAL A 219 -27.42 -8.25 -9.32
N ALA A 220 -26.70 -8.86 -8.39
CA ALA A 220 -27.18 -9.95 -7.56
C ALA A 220 -26.46 -9.95 -6.20
N GLU A 221 -27.14 -10.51 -5.19
CA GLU A 221 -26.62 -10.74 -3.85
C GLU A 221 -26.66 -12.25 -3.54
N ASP A 222 -25.81 -12.69 -2.62
CA ASP A 222 -25.66 -14.10 -2.21
C ASP A 222 -25.40 -15.05 -3.40
N VAL A 223 -24.52 -14.65 -4.33
CA VAL A 223 -24.10 -15.50 -5.46
C VAL A 223 -23.10 -16.57 -5.02
N LYS A 224 -23.08 -17.68 -5.75
CA LYS A 224 -22.09 -18.73 -5.58
C LYS A 224 -20.72 -18.23 -6.07
N VAL A 225 -19.77 -18.22 -5.14
CA VAL A 225 -18.34 -17.99 -5.39
C VAL A 225 -17.58 -19.32 -5.44
N VAL A 226 -16.55 -19.40 -6.29
CA VAL A 226 -15.84 -20.66 -6.56
C VAL A 226 -14.41 -20.65 -6.02
N LEU A 227 -13.71 -19.52 -6.13
CA LEU A 227 -12.32 -19.43 -5.72
C LEU A 227 -12.15 -19.34 -4.20
N ASP A 228 -10.99 -19.80 -3.74
CA ASP A 228 -10.56 -19.59 -2.36
C ASP A 228 -10.07 -18.15 -2.15
N ILE A 229 -9.96 -17.80 -0.88
CA ILE A 229 -9.68 -16.44 -0.43
C ILE A 229 -8.17 -16.10 -0.56
N GLY A 230 -7.29 -17.10 -0.73
CA GLY A 230 -5.83 -16.94 -0.74
C GLY A 230 -5.18 -16.37 -2.02
N SER A 231 -3.93 -15.95 -1.89
CA SER A 231 -3.06 -15.54 -3.01
C SER A 231 -2.74 -16.71 -3.96
N PRO A 232 -2.43 -16.45 -5.25
CA PRO A 232 -2.16 -15.15 -5.85
C PRO A 232 -3.41 -14.46 -6.43
N TYR A 233 -3.41 -13.13 -6.39
CA TYR A 233 -4.37 -12.27 -7.09
C TYR A 233 -3.67 -11.02 -7.61
N THR A 234 -4.26 -10.37 -8.62
CA THR A 234 -3.74 -9.12 -9.17
C THR A 234 -4.36 -7.94 -8.45
N ILE A 235 -3.53 -7.00 -7.97
CA ILE A 235 -3.96 -5.73 -7.38
C ILE A 235 -3.89 -4.65 -8.45
N LEU A 236 -4.97 -3.91 -8.67
CA LEU A 236 -5.01 -2.81 -9.63
C LEU A 236 -6.00 -1.71 -9.23
N CYS A 237 -5.84 -0.54 -9.82
CA CYS A 237 -6.76 0.57 -9.59
C CYS A 237 -7.88 0.57 -10.64
N TRP A 238 -9.10 0.95 -10.27
CA TRP A 238 -10.23 1.04 -11.21
C TRP A 238 -9.92 1.86 -12.47
N LYS A 239 -9.05 2.86 -12.38
CA LYS A 239 -8.61 3.67 -13.52
C LYS A 239 -7.89 2.83 -14.60
N ASP A 240 -7.18 1.78 -14.20
CA ASP A 240 -6.34 0.91 -15.04
C ASP A 240 -7.10 -0.38 -15.43
N PHE A 241 -8.32 -0.57 -14.93
CA PHE A 241 -9.06 -1.81 -15.13
C PHE A 241 -9.45 -2.08 -16.59
N ASP A 242 -9.84 -1.05 -17.34
CA ASP A 242 -10.14 -1.21 -18.77
C ASP A 242 -8.89 -1.69 -19.54
N ASP A 243 -7.71 -1.16 -19.22
CA ASP A 243 -6.46 -1.55 -19.86
C ASP A 243 -6.11 -3.00 -19.49
N TYR A 244 -6.31 -3.39 -18.22
CA TYR A 244 -6.11 -4.76 -17.78
C TYR A 244 -7.01 -5.76 -18.53
N VAL A 245 -8.31 -5.45 -18.67
CA VAL A 245 -9.26 -6.33 -19.38
C VAL A 245 -8.84 -6.54 -20.84
N ASN A 246 -8.26 -5.52 -21.50
CA ASN A 246 -7.73 -5.65 -22.86
C ASN A 246 -6.49 -6.56 -22.98
N THR A 247 -5.89 -6.97 -21.86
CA THR A 247 -4.73 -7.90 -21.83
C THR A 247 -5.10 -9.36 -21.55
N LEU A 248 -6.37 -9.63 -21.25
CA LEU A 248 -6.89 -10.98 -20.97
C LEU A 248 -7.24 -11.71 -22.27
#